data_AF-A0A0N5BLH7-F1
#
_entry.id   AF-A0A0N5BLH7-F1
#
_cell.length_a   1.000
_cell.length_b   1.000
_cell.length_c   1.000
_cell.angle_alpha   90.00
_cell.angle_beta   90.00
_cell.angle_gamma   90.00
#
_symmetry.space_group_name_H-M   'P 1'
#
loop_
_entity.id
_entity.type
_entity.pdbx_description
1 polymer ?
#
loop_
_entity_poly.entity_id
_entity_poly.type
_entity_poly.pdbx_seq_one_letter_code
_entity_poly.pdbx_strand_id
1 'polypeptide(L)'
;MYRQLIVNYTSIQNESTNLVEKKRKPTIADDVIFEEGISIRNKKDGIENVDQSENDSVSSEENDSQYIFLLNEAEIKNESMKEIDIKKDISVIVIKQKDNFYVLASKCANCNSPLIQGALLKYRLYCVPYGTCYDIRTGYLDGYPGIYSQNTFKTIVKNGKVFIITKPEMLTVNRRERPMVKYTFQLINNPTIIVGSGISALTCAEVLRQNGYKDQIIILTKDNTLPIYRYLLSKNPDINDENLLIRDKTFYENYGIDIRLNTKVTKVDVTDKVVYSDDGRSLTYSNLVIATGTALKQIVIPGSTLGNVLYFKNPNDGKLIFENAKKKHISFYNCTPHTITLSTTLIKTAKTVTIYCKENSLFKQGGKEFNEELINYLENVCDVSVRLNNPIRCIEGEGKVKHLVLSNGICAVSNMVIPSNGEMACSSFMLGSKMKITPNHYIEVDENMKTNIPNIYAIGDCSYNNSKKYNNKVYVNSWQYSQVEGKICALNILNKKVDINSEIPFFWFHVGDEIVVYVHTIENIDNDTISRGSFETKDFITYFFDNDIVVGVICFGNVTPAIQIFECLKRNINITKMEVEVMTENFWNYKLI
;
A
#
# COMPACT_ATOMS: atom_id res chain seq x y z
N MET A 1 -29.33 -17.23 -21.24
CA MET A 1 -28.18 -17.17 -22.16
C MET A 1 -27.43 -15.85 -21.95
N TYR A 2 -26.84 -15.64 -20.77
CA TYR A 2 -26.01 -14.47 -20.46
C TYR A 2 -24.54 -14.91 -20.49
N ARG A 3 -23.76 -14.31 -21.38
CA ARG A 3 -22.33 -14.60 -21.58
C ARG A 3 -21.52 -14.01 -20.43
N GLN A 4 -20.78 -14.89 -19.74
CA GLN A 4 -19.74 -14.58 -18.77
C GLN A 4 -18.63 -13.72 -19.40
N LEU A 5 -18.27 -12.61 -18.76
CA LEU A 5 -16.99 -11.93 -18.96
C LEU A 5 -16.03 -12.43 -17.89
N ILE A 6 -15.21 -13.41 -18.28
CA ILE A 6 -14.05 -13.89 -17.53
C ILE A 6 -12.96 -12.83 -17.67
N VAL A 7 -12.61 -12.15 -16.57
CA VAL A 7 -11.42 -11.28 -16.53
C VAL A 7 -10.19 -12.20 -16.48
N ASN A 8 -9.56 -12.39 -17.63
CA ASN A 8 -8.33 -13.17 -17.76
C ASN A 8 -7.15 -12.45 -17.08
N TYR A 9 -6.43 -13.18 -16.23
CA TYR A 9 -5.24 -12.75 -15.48
C TYR A 9 -3.98 -12.51 -16.34
N THR A 10 -4.10 -12.39 -17.66
CA THR A 10 -2.97 -12.32 -18.61
C THR A 10 -2.50 -10.91 -18.96
N SER A 11 -3.07 -9.85 -18.40
CA SER A 11 -2.72 -8.46 -18.73
C SER A 11 -1.51 -7.88 -17.99
N ILE A 12 -0.81 -8.66 -17.14
CA ILE A 12 0.40 -8.21 -16.43
C ILE A 12 1.69 -8.72 -17.10
N GLN A 13 1.63 -9.72 -18.00
CA GLN A 13 2.83 -10.31 -18.62
C GLN A 13 3.21 -9.79 -20.01
N ASN A 14 2.29 -9.13 -20.74
CA ASN A 14 2.47 -8.87 -22.18
C ASN A 14 2.97 -7.48 -22.58
N GLU A 15 3.31 -6.59 -21.63
CA GLU A 15 3.92 -5.28 -21.97
C GLU A 15 5.44 -5.23 -21.72
N SER A 16 6.02 -6.21 -21.01
CA SER A 16 7.45 -6.23 -20.68
C SER A 16 8.35 -6.75 -21.83
N THR A 17 7.77 -7.42 -22.83
CA THR A 17 8.51 -8.06 -23.93
C THR A 17 8.75 -7.17 -25.14
N ASN A 18 8.07 -6.03 -25.27
CA ASN A 18 8.19 -5.15 -26.45
C ASN A 18 9.12 -3.93 -26.27
N LEU A 19 9.83 -3.82 -25.15
CA LEU A 19 10.78 -2.73 -24.88
C LEU A 19 12.27 -3.14 -24.98
N VAL A 20 12.59 -4.38 -25.35
CA VAL A 20 13.98 -4.89 -25.35
C VAL A 20 14.67 -4.85 -26.72
N GLU A 21 13.96 -4.66 -27.83
CA GLU A 21 14.58 -4.58 -29.16
C GLU A 21 14.76 -3.14 -29.67
N LYS A 22 15.77 -2.45 -29.13
CA LYS A 22 16.55 -1.39 -29.85
C LYS A 22 17.76 -0.94 -29.03
N LYS A 23 18.69 -1.86 -28.76
CA LYS A 23 20.05 -1.48 -28.32
C LYS A 23 20.86 -1.03 -29.54
N ARG A 24 21.10 0.29 -29.68
CA ARG A 24 22.15 0.83 -30.54
C ARG A 24 23.51 0.54 -29.90
N LYS A 25 24.45 0.05 -30.70
CA LYS A 25 25.86 -0.24 -30.35
C LYS A 25 26.57 1.05 -29.91
N PRO A 26 27.47 1.01 -28.90
CA PRO A 26 28.40 2.10 -28.64
C PRO A 26 29.66 1.95 -29.50
N THR A 27 30.06 3.04 -30.15
CA THR A 27 31.38 3.21 -30.77
C THR A 27 32.35 3.86 -29.78
N ILE A 28 33.57 3.33 -29.77
CA ILE A 28 34.74 3.70 -28.99
C ILE A 28 35.44 4.93 -29.61
N ALA A 29 35.95 5.83 -28.77
CA ALA A 29 37.15 6.70 -28.92
C ALA A 29 36.98 7.91 -27.97
N ASP A 30 37.98 8.53 -27.35
CA ASP A 30 39.39 8.25 -27.03
C ASP A 30 39.75 9.25 -25.90
N ASP A 31 40.84 8.97 -25.19
CA ASP A 31 41.41 9.75 -24.09
C ASP A 31 41.73 11.21 -24.44
N VAL A 32 41.40 12.16 -23.55
CA VAL A 32 42.15 13.42 -23.38
C VAL A 32 42.15 13.90 -21.92
N ILE A 33 43.31 13.65 -21.30
CA ILE A 33 44.09 14.37 -20.28
C ILE A 33 43.51 15.70 -19.73
N PHE A 34 43.43 15.78 -18.40
CA PHE A 34 43.28 17.00 -17.60
C PHE A 34 44.63 17.70 -17.44
N GLU A 35 44.69 19.01 -17.66
CA GLU A 35 45.73 19.88 -17.07
C GLU A 35 45.15 21.24 -16.64
N GLU A 36 45.87 21.85 -15.70
CA GLU A 36 45.48 22.78 -14.65
C GLU A 36 45.29 24.26 -15.06
N GLY A 37 44.51 24.97 -14.22
CA GLY A 37 44.93 26.26 -13.67
C GLY A 37 44.64 27.55 -14.46
N ILE A 38 43.95 28.51 -13.82
CA ILE A 38 44.48 29.85 -13.46
C ILE A 38 43.35 30.75 -12.93
N SER A 39 43.77 31.62 -12.01
CA SER A 39 43.04 32.37 -11.02
C SER A 39 42.80 33.86 -11.39
N ILE A 40 41.74 34.44 -10.80
CA ILE A 40 41.59 35.83 -10.28
C ILE A 40 41.54 37.02 -11.27
N ARG A 41 40.45 37.81 -11.24
CA ARG A 41 40.45 39.22 -10.75
C ARG A 41 39.06 39.87 -10.73
N ASN A 42 38.80 40.54 -9.60
CA ASN A 42 37.69 41.45 -9.30
C ASN A 42 37.64 42.67 -10.23
N LYS A 43 36.44 43.22 -10.45
CA LYS A 43 36.19 44.67 -10.36
C LYS A 43 34.70 45.00 -10.14
N LYS A 44 34.50 46.04 -9.33
CA LYS A 44 33.25 46.61 -8.84
C LYS A 44 32.60 47.59 -9.85
N ASP A 45 31.35 47.92 -9.50
CA ASP A 45 30.65 49.21 -9.66
C ASP A 45 29.63 49.31 -10.79
N GLY A 46 28.45 49.87 -10.45
CA GLY A 46 27.54 50.49 -11.41
C GLY A 46 26.06 50.13 -11.23
N ILE A 47 25.34 51.01 -10.53
CA ILE A 47 23.88 51.09 -10.50
C ILE A 47 23.40 51.67 -11.84
N GLU A 48 22.41 51.05 -12.49
CA GLU A 48 21.52 51.74 -13.43
C GLU A 48 20.17 50.99 -13.55
N ASN A 49 19.08 51.73 -13.31
CA ASN A 49 17.70 51.34 -13.56
C ASN A 49 17.41 51.42 -15.06
N VAL A 50 16.86 50.38 -15.69
CA VAL A 50 16.02 50.51 -16.89
C VAL A 50 14.95 49.41 -16.94
N ASP A 51 13.79 49.85 -17.42
CA ASP A 51 12.50 49.26 -17.72
C ASP A 51 12.38 47.80 -18.23
N GLN A 52 11.16 47.32 -17.97
CA GLN A 52 10.33 46.39 -18.74
C GLN A 52 10.83 46.04 -20.14
N SER A 53 11.09 44.74 -20.36
CA SER A 53 10.66 44.06 -21.59
C SER A 53 10.55 42.56 -21.33
N GLU A 54 9.34 42.06 -21.52
CA GLU A 54 9.00 40.65 -21.74
C GLU A 54 10.00 40.01 -22.72
N ASN A 55 10.52 38.85 -22.34
CA ASN A 55 10.91 37.82 -23.29
C ASN A 55 10.81 36.48 -22.57
N ASP A 56 9.57 35.99 -22.52
CA ASP A 56 9.29 34.58 -22.39
C ASP A 56 10.05 33.84 -23.49
N SER A 57 11.12 33.15 -23.10
CA SER A 57 11.70 32.09 -23.92
C SER A 57 10.68 30.96 -23.96
N VAL A 58 9.72 31.05 -24.88
CA VAL A 58 8.81 29.97 -25.25
C VAL A 58 9.68 28.82 -25.74
N SER A 59 9.88 27.84 -24.86
CA SER A 59 10.50 26.57 -25.20
C SER A 59 9.69 25.91 -26.32
N SER A 60 10.39 25.46 -27.35
CA SER A 60 9.89 24.81 -28.57
C SER A 60 9.25 23.42 -28.35
N GLU A 61 8.47 23.23 -27.28
CA GLU A 61 7.86 21.93 -26.90
C GLU A 61 6.38 21.78 -27.29
N GLU A 62 5.72 22.81 -27.83
CA GLU A 62 4.28 22.79 -28.14
C GLU A 62 3.90 22.15 -29.50
N ASN A 63 4.85 21.81 -30.37
CA ASN A 63 4.56 21.50 -31.79
C ASN A 63 3.86 20.16 -32.09
N ASP A 64 3.71 19.24 -31.13
CA ASP A 64 3.11 17.89 -31.37
C ASP A 64 1.78 17.64 -30.62
N SER A 65 1.21 18.65 -29.97
CA SER A 65 -0.05 18.49 -29.23
C SER A 65 -1.26 18.56 -30.16
N GLN A 66 -2.22 17.64 -29.99
CA GLN A 66 -3.47 17.61 -30.77
C GLN A 66 -4.69 17.95 -29.91
N TYR A 67 -5.69 18.55 -30.56
CA TYR A 67 -7.03 18.75 -30.00
C TYR A 67 -7.90 17.53 -30.28
N ILE A 68 -8.38 16.90 -29.23
CA ILE A 68 -9.25 15.72 -29.34
C ILE A 68 -10.62 16.10 -28.78
N PHE A 69 -11.65 16.05 -29.63
CA PHE A 69 -13.03 16.24 -29.22
C PHE A 69 -13.49 15.05 -28.36
N LEU A 70 -14.16 15.33 -27.25
CA LEU A 70 -14.67 14.31 -26.33
C LEU A 70 -16.19 14.19 -26.35
N LEU A 71 -16.88 15.29 -26.02
CA LEU A 71 -18.35 15.34 -25.91
C LEU A 71 -18.85 16.79 -25.97
N ASN A 72 -20.15 16.97 -26.20
CA ASN A 72 -20.83 18.25 -25.98
C ASN A 72 -21.14 18.41 -24.49
N GLU A 73 -21.06 19.63 -23.95
CA GLU A 73 -21.23 19.92 -22.52
C GLU A 73 -22.56 19.42 -21.92
N ALA A 74 -23.62 19.38 -22.74
CA ALA A 74 -24.95 18.91 -22.35
C ALA A 74 -25.02 17.38 -22.15
N GLU A 75 -24.02 16.62 -22.60
CA GLU A 75 -24.00 15.16 -22.52
C GLU A 75 -23.55 14.60 -21.17
N ILE A 76 -23.15 15.46 -20.23
CA ILE A 76 -22.71 15.08 -18.89
C ILE A 76 -23.32 15.99 -17.84
N LYS A 77 -23.94 15.39 -16.82
CA LYS A 77 -24.54 16.12 -15.70
C LYS A 77 -23.44 16.63 -14.77
N ASN A 78 -23.70 17.73 -14.08
CA ASN A 78 -22.80 18.17 -13.02
C ASN A 78 -22.71 17.07 -11.94
N GLU A 79 -21.54 16.92 -11.31
CA GLU A 79 -21.23 15.92 -10.28
C GLU A 79 -21.29 14.47 -10.79
N SER A 80 -20.96 14.28 -12.06
CA SER A 80 -20.90 12.96 -12.69
C SER A 80 -19.64 12.78 -13.53
N MET A 81 -19.40 11.54 -13.92
CA MET A 81 -18.30 11.13 -14.77
C MET A 81 -18.82 10.28 -15.93
N LYS A 82 -18.17 10.41 -17.09
CA LYS A 82 -18.47 9.67 -18.31
C LYS A 82 -17.17 9.18 -18.93
N GLU A 83 -17.12 7.91 -19.26
CA GLU A 83 -16.01 7.34 -20.03
C GLU A 83 -16.23 7.61 -21.54
N ILE A 84 -15.17 8.03 -22.22
CA ILE A 84 -15.17 8.37 -23.64
C ILE A 84 -14.05 7.60 -24.33
N ASP A 85 -14.44 6.78 -25.31
CA ASP A 85 -13.51 6.08 -26.18
C ASP A 85 -12.90 7.06 -27.19
N ILE A 86 -11.58 7.17 -27.19
CA ILE A 86 -10.83 7.99 -28.15
C ILE A 86 -10.54 7.18 -29.41
N LYS A 87 -10.10 5.94 -29.23
CA LYS A 87 -9.89 4.94 -30.28
C LYS A 87 -9.91 3.55 -29.64
N LYS A 88 -9.77 2.51 -30.46
CA LYS A 88 -9.72 1.12 -29.99
C LYS A 88 -8.75 0.97 -28.81
N ASP A 89 -9.25 0.44 -27.70
CA ASP A 89 -8.52 0.16 -26.45
C ASP A 89 -7.95 1.39 -25.71
N ILE A 90 -8.34 2.61 -26.10
CA ILE A 90 -7.93 3.87 -25.46
C ILE A 90 -9.17 4.72 -25.14
N SER A 91 -9.39 4.92 -23.84
CA SER A 91 -10.46 5.76 -23.31
C SER A 91 -9.94 6.75 -22.28
N VAL A 92 -10.73 7.79 -22.03
CA VAL A 92 -10.53 8.77 -20.97
C VAL A 92 -11.81 8.90 -20.15
N ILE A 93 -11.70 9.39 -18.93
CA ILE A 93 -12.88 9.76 -18.12
C ILE A 93 -12.96 11.27 -18.07
N VAL A 94 -14.08 11.80 -18.51
CA VAL A 94 -14.43 13.22 -18.34
C VAL A 94 -15.39 13.35 -17.16
N ILE A 95 -15.03 14.25 -16.26
CA ILE A 95 -15.70 14.52 -14.99
C ILE A 95 -16.18 15.96 -15.03
N LYS A 96 -17.46 16.19 -14.74
CA LYS A 96 -18.01 17.54 -14.58
C LYS A 96 -18.24 17.81 -13.10
N GLN A 97 -17.54 18.79 -12.53
CA GLN A 97 -17.65 19.15 -11.11
C GLN A 97 -17.71 20.67 -10.94
N LYS A 98 -18.82 21.16 -10.37
CA LYS A 98 -19.14 22.59 -10.27
C LYS A 98 -18.97 23.32 -11.60
N ASP A 99 -19.59 22.78 -12.64
CA ASP A 99 -19.57 23.28 -14.04
C ASP A 99 -18.17 23.36 -14.70
N ASN A 100 -17.14 22.83 -14.04
CA ASN A 100 -15.81 22.68 -14.61
C ASN A 100 -15.59 21.24 -15.10
N PHE A 101 -14.76 21.08 -16.14
CA PHE A 101 -14.47 19.79 -16.75
C PHE A 101 -13.03 19.35 -16.46
N TYR A 102 -12.90 18.12 -15.96
CA TYR A 102 -11.63 17.49 -15.66
C TYR A 102 -11.54 16.18 -16.44
N VAL A 103 -10.39 15.92 -17.07
CA VAL A 103 -10.20 14.70 -17.86
C VAL A 103 -8.99 13.92 -17.35
N LEU A 104 -9.22 12.65 -17.02
CA LEU A 104 -8.24 11.72 -16.48
C LEU A 104 -8.10 10.53 -17.44
N ALA A 105 -6.96 9.85 -17.40
CA ALA A 105 -6.86 8.53 -18.01
C ALA A 105 -7.89 7.57 -17.38
N SER A 106 -8.47 6.66 -18.17
CA SER A 106 -9.63 5.86 -17.75
C SER A 106 -9.32 4.74 -16.76
N LYS A 107 -8.06 4.29 -16.69
CA LYS A 107 -7.61 3.21 -15.80
C LYS A 107 -6.77 3.78 -14.66
N CYS A 108 -6.95 3.23 -13.47
CA CYS A 108 -6.21 3.63 -12.27
C CYS A 108 -4.69 3.43 -12.45
N ALA A 109 -3.90 4.44 -12.10
CA ALA A 109 -2.43 4.45 -12.18
C ALA A 109 -1.73 3.33 -11.39
N ASN A 110 -2.41 2.74 -10.40
CA ASN A 110 -1.81 1.81 -9.43
C ASN A 110 -2.30 0.36 -9.58
N CYS A 111 -3.48 0.13 -10.12
CA CYS A 111 -4.05 -1.23 -10.28
C CYS A 111 -4.75 -1.49 -11.61
N ASN A 112 -4.73 -0.53 -12.53
CA ASN A 112 -5.37 -0.60 -13.85
C ASN A 112 -6.90 -0.84 -13.85
N SER A 113 -7.56 -0.78 -12.68
CA SER A 113 -9.02 -0.86 -12.58
C SER A 113 -9.69 0.32 -13.29
N PRO A 114 -10.85 0.12 -13.96
CA PRO A 114 -11.59 1.20 -14.60
C PRO A 114 -12.05 2.24 -13.57
N LEU A 115 -11.60 3.48 -13.72
CA LEU A 115 -11.94 4.55 -12.78
C LEU A 115 -13.39 5.02 -12.92
N ILE A 116 -14.09 4.66 -14.00
CA ILE A 116 -15.54 4.89 -14.16
C ILE A 116 -16.36 4.08 -13.14
N GLN A 117 -15.78 3.02 -12.58
CA GLN A 117 -16.36 2.25 -11.48
C GLN A 117 -15.97 2.84 -10.11
N GLY A 118 -15.20 3.93 -10.10
CA GLY A 118 -14.76 4.61 -8.89
C GLY A 118 -15.86 5.38 -8.17
N ALA A 119 -15.56 5.83 -6.95
CA ALA A 119 -16.44 6.74 -6.21
C ALA A 119 -15.95 8.19 -6.37
N LEU A 120 -16.75 9.02 -7.03
CA LEU A 120 -16.50 10.46 -7.19
C LEU A 120 -17.13 11.23 -6.03
N LEU A 121 -16.28 11.78 -5.16
CA LEU A 121 -16.65 12.48 -3.93
C LEU A 121 -16.11 13.92 -4.01
N LYS A 122 -16.87 14.82 -4.64
CA LYS A 122 -16.44 16.19 -5.01
C LYS A 122 -15.21 16.18 -5.92
N TYR A 123 -14.08 16.70 -5.44
CA TYR A 123 -12.82 16.72 -6.19
C TYR A 123 -11.97 15.47 -5.98
N ARG A 124 -12.49 14.45 -5.29
CA ARG A 124 -11.78 13.22 -4.93
C ARG A 124 -12.35 12.06 -5.71
N LEU A 125 -11.52 11.38 -6.48
CA LEU A 125 -11.89 10.15 -7.19
C LEU A 125 -11.20 8.96 -6.53
N TYR A 126 -12.00 8.11 -5.91
CA TYR A 126 -11.52 6.86 -5.31
C TYR A 126 -11.59 5.72 -6.32
N CYS A 127 -10.48 5.01 -6.48
CA CYS A 127 -10.44 3.78 -7.25
C CYS A 127 -11.04 2.62 -6.43
N VAL A 128 -12.03 1.95 -7.02
CA VAL A 128 -12.41 0.59 -6.62
C VAL A 128 -11.44 -0.36 -7.35
N PRO A 129 -10.74 -1.30 -6.67
CA PRO A 129 -11.12 -1.91 -5.39
C PRO A 129 -10.30 -1.49 -4.16
N TYR A 130 -9.16 -0.82 -4.32
CA TYR A 130 -8.19 -0.61 -3.22
C TYR A 130 -8.30 0.75 -2.51
N GLY A 131 -9.23 1.62 -2.90
CA GLY A 131 -9.47 2.89 -2.21
C GLY A 131 -8.40 3.96 -2.43
N THR A 132 -7.53 3.83 -3.46
CA THR A 132 -6.59 4.90 -3.81
C THR A 132 -7.35 6.15 -4.26
N CYS A 133 -6.99 7.31 -3.72
CA CYS A 133 -7.71 8.56 -3.96
C CYS A 133 -6.86 9.55 -4.76
N TYR A 134 -7.45 10.10 -5.81
CA TYR A 134 -6.84 11.14 -6.64
C TYR A 134 -7.64 12.44 -6.55
N ASP A 135 -6.93 13.57 -6.47
CA ASP A 135 -7.53 14.88 -6.71
C ASP A 135 -7.79 15.05 -8.21
N ILE A 136 -9.05 15.13 -8.64
CA ILE A 136 -9.40 15.19 -10.08
C ILE A 136 -8.83 16.42 -10.80
N ARG A 137 -8.51 17.49 -10.06
CA ARG A 137 -8.00 18.75 -10.62
C ARG A 137 -6.54 18.61 -11.02
N THR A 138 -5.78 17.83 -10.27
CA THR A 138 -4.34 17.69 -10.44
C THR A 138 -3.93 16.28 -10.82
N GLY A 139 -4.75 15.26 -10.64
CA GLY A 139 -4.39 13.85 -10.72
C GLY A 139 -3.45 13.37 -9.61
N TYR A 140 -2.99 14.25 -8.72
CA TYR A 140 -2.09 13.84 -7.64
C TYR A 140 -2.79 12.92 -6.66
N LEU A 141 -2.00 12.00 -6.08
CA LEU A 141 -2.43 11.20 -4.95
C LEU A 141 -2.81 12.10 -3.80
N ASP A 142 -4.07 12.00 -3.42
CA ASP A 142 -4.65 12.67 -2.26
C ASP A 142 -4.86 11.69 -1.10
N GLY A 143 -4.96 10.39 -1.41
CA GLY A 143 -5.04 9.30 -0.43
C GLY A 143 -4.41 8.00 -0.92
N TYR A 144 -3.83 7.28 0.02
CA TYR A 144 -3.22 5.95 -0.11
C TYR A 144 -4.29 4.86 -0.33
N PRO A 145 -3.97 3.65 -0.83
CA PRO A 145 -2.65 2.99 -0.86
C PRO A 145 -1.75 3.20 -2.11
N GLY A 146 -2.18 3.95 -3.11
CA GLY A 146 -1.39 4.16 -4.32
C GLY A 146 -0.05 4.87 -4.10
N ILE A 147 0.85 4.73 -5.08
CA ILE A 147 2.17 5.40 -5.11
C ILE A 147 2.41 6.24 -6.39
N TYR A 148 1.65 5.98 -7.44
CA TYR A 148 1.63 6.81 -8.65
C TYR A 148 0.46 7.79 -8.64
N SER A 149 0.69 9.00 -9.14
CA SER A 149 -0.38 9.95 -9.45
C SER A 149 -1.08 9.56 -10.76
N GLN A 150 -2.35 9.91 -10.88
CA GLN A 150 -3.14 9.72 -12.08
C GLN A 150 -2.73 10.74 -13.16
N ASN A 151 -2.68 10.27 -14.42
CA ASN A 151 -2.49 11.17 -15.54
C ASN A 151 -3.77 11.99 -15.81
N THR A 152 -3.58 13.29 -16.00
CA THR A 152 -4.64 14.24 -16.35
C THR A 152 -4.33 14.90 -17.68
N PHE A 153 -5.38 15.33 -18.37
CA PHE A 153 -5.27 16.01 -19.65
C PHE A 153 -5.76 17.46 -19.52
N LYS A 154 -5.10 18.39 -20.22
CA LYS A 154 -5.52 19.79 -20.25
C LYS A 154 -6.86 19.88 -20.98
N THR A 155 -7.91 20.22 -20.24
CA THR A 155 -9.28 20.35 -20.78
C THR A 155 -9.52 21.75 -21.34
N ILE A 156 -10.18 21.83 -22.50
CA ILE A 156 -10.68 23.09 -23.06
C ILE A 156 -12.14 22.93 -23.43
N VAL A 157 -12.93 23.96 -23.13
CA VAL A 157 -14.34 24.05 -23.50
C VAL A 157 -14.48 25.19 -24.51
N LYS A 158 -15.02 24.89 -25.69
CA LYS A 158 -15.23 25.87 -26.77
C LYS A 158 -16.55 25.61 -27.48
N ASN A 159 -17.41 26.61 -27.54
CA ASN A 159 -18.70 26.56 -28.23
C ASN A 159 -19.58 25.35 -27.82
N GLY A 160 -19.70 25.06 -26.52
CA GLY A 160 -20.52 23.93 -26.05
C GLY A 160 -19.84 22.56 -26.17
N LYS A 161 -18.56 22.51 -26.55
CA LYS A 161 -17.80 21.27 -26.82
C LYS A 161 -16.58 21.16 -25.92
N VAL A 162 -16.36 19.97 -25.38
CA VAL A 162 -15.25 19.63 -24.49
C VAL A 162 -14.16 18.92 -25.31
N PHE A 163 -12.94 19.40 -25.15
CA PHE A 163 -11.73 18.88 -25.79
C PHE A 163 -10.64 18.62 -24.77
N ILE A 164 -9.69 17.77 -25.13
CA ILE A 164 -8.37 17.71 -24.49
C ILE A 164 -7.28 18.15 -25.46
N ILE A 165 -6.23 18.76 -24.91
CA ILE A 165 -4.96 18.98 -25.60
C ILE A 165 -3.94 18.00 -25.04
N THR A 166 -3.41 17.13 -25.89
CA THR A 166 -2.38 16.16 -25.48
C THR A 166 -1.57 15.66 -26.66
N LYS A 167 -0.36 15.15 -26.39
CA LYS A 167 0.38 14.33 -27.36
C LYS A 167 -0.25 12.93 -27.47
N PRO A 168 -0.25 12.29 -28.65
CA PRO A 168 -0.85 10.97 -28.85
C PRO A 168 -0.33 9.88 -27.88
N GLU A 169 0.97 9.89 -27.58
CA GLU A 169 1.61 8.92 -26.69
C GLU A 169 1.16 9.02 -25.22
N MET A 170 0.68 10.18 -24.80
CA MET A 170 0.21 10.37 -23.42
C MET A 170 -1.17 9.73 -23.16
N LEU A 171 -1.90 9.35 -24.21
CA LEU A 171 -3.21 8.70 -24.09
C LEU A 171 -3.11 7.27 -23.54
N THR A 172 -1.98 6.58 -23.73
CA THR A 172 -1.74 5.24 -23.15
C THR A 172 -1.11 5.31 -21.76
N VAL A 173 -0.68 6.48 -21.31
CA VAL A 173 -0.06 6.68 -20.01
C VAL A 173 -1.13 7.01 -18.97
N ASN A 174 -1.34 6.10 -18.03
CA ASN A 174 -2.29 6.31 -16.93
C ASN A 174 -1.65 6.85 -15.66
N ARG A 175 -0.32 6.71 -15.51
CA ARG A 175 0.41 7.01 -14.29
C ARG A 175 1.49 8.05 -14.50
N ARG A 176 1.76 8.84 -13.46
CA ARG A 176 2.89 9.78 -13.39
C ARG A 176 3.46 9.89 -11.98
N GLU A 177 4.71 10.26 -11.89
CA GLU A 177 5.35 10.60 -10.62
C GLU A 177 4.92 12.00 -10.17
N ARG A 178 4.78 12.19 -8.86
CA ARG A 178 4.65 13.54 -8.31
C ARG A 178 6.01 14.23 -8.44
N PRO A 179 6.08 15.52 -8.81
CA PRO A 179 7.35 16.23 -8.88
C PRO A 179 8.14 16.13 -7.57
N MET A 180 9.43 15.85 -7.69
CA MET A 180 10.36 15.64 -6.58
C MET A 180 11.66 16.37 -6.86
N VAL A 181 12.27 16.93 -5.81
CA VAL A 181 13.63 17.48 -5.93
C VAL A 181 14.65 16.36 -5.93
N LYS A 182 15.81 16.59 -6.57
CA LYS A 182 16.95 15.68 -6.50
C LYS A 182 17.81 15.98 -5.28
N TYR A 183 18.55 14.96 -4.82
CA TYR A 183 19.62 15.14 -3.85
C TYR A 183 20.61 16.21 -4.34
N THR A 184 21.04 17.08 -3.43
CA THR A 184 22.11 18.04 -3.67
C THR A 184 23.15 17.85 -2.58
N PHE A 185 24.37 17.47 -2.94
CA PHE A 185 25.43 17.25 -1.96
C PHE A 185 25.73 18.52 -1.17
N GLN A 186 25.77 18.39 0.15
CA GLN A 186 26.17 19.44 1.08
C GLN A 186 27.18 18.88 2.08
N LEU A 187 28.35 19.51 2.20
CA LEU A 187 29.47 19.04 3.03
C LEU A 187 29.16 18.96 4.54
N ILE A 188 28.13 19.65 5.01
CA ILE A 188 27.93 19.93 6.45
C ILE A 188 26.78 19.09 7.05
N ASN A 189 25.92 18.50 6.22
CA ASN A 189 24.71 17.84 6.71
C ASN A 189 24.88 16.32 6.80
N ASN A 190 24.77 15.78 8.02
CA ASN A 190 24.63 14.34 8.21
C ASN A 190 23.34 13.82 7.52
N PRO A 191 23.36 12.61 6.96
CA PRO A 191 22.21 12.04 6.25
C PRO A 191 21.01 11.83 7.18
N THR A 192 19.81 11.81 6.59
CA THR A 192 18.66 11.14 7.22
C THR A 192 18.79 9.64 6.96
N ILE A 193 18.86 8.85 8.03
CA ILE A 193 18.94 7.39 7.96
C ILE A 193 17.55 6.80 8.21
N ILE A 194 17.11 5.91 7.33
CA ILE A 194 15.89 5.13 7.46
C ILE A 194 16.27 3.65 7.60
N VAL A 195 15.81 2.98 8.65
CA VAL A 195 16.10 1.57 8.92
C VAL A 195 14.90 0.72 8.55
N GLY A 196 15.02 -0.08 7.50
CA GLY A 196 13.94 -0.86 6.89
C GLY A 196 13.49 -0.28 5.55
N SER A 197 13.11 -1.16 4.62
CA SER A 197 12.75 -0.83 3.22
C SER A 197 11.27 -1.12 2.89
N GLY A 198 10.39 -1.08 3.89
CA GLY A 198 8.95 -1.23 3.72
C GLY A 198 8.28 -0.03 3.07
N ILE A 199 6.96 -0.11 2.87
CA ILE A 199 6.20 0.97 2.23
C ILE A 199 6.23 2.29 3.01
N SER A 200 6.26 2.24 4.34
CA SER A 200 6.37 3.43 5.18
C SER A 200 7.70 4.17 4.97
N ALA A 201 8.80 3.42 4.88
CA ALA A 201 10.14 3.95 4.58
C ALA A 201 10.20 4.62 3.20
N LEU A 202 9.72 3.92 2.17
CA LEU A 202 9.65 4.46 0.82
C LEU A 202 8.81 5.74 0.76
N THR A 203 7.64 5.72 1.40
CA THR A 203 6.74 6.88 1.44
C THR A 203 7.37 8.06 2.16
N CYS A 204 8.09 7.82 3.27
CA CYS A 204 8.83 8.87 3.96
C CYS A 204 9.89 9.50 3.04
N ALA A 205 10.71 8.68 2.37
CA ALA A 205 11.73 9.16 1.45
C ALA A 205 11.14 9.96 0.27
N GLU A 206 10.07 9.47 -0.35
CA GLU A 206 9.39 10.17 -1.44
C GLU A 206 8.77 11.48 -0.97
N VAL A 207 8.06 11.49 0.16
CA VAL A 207 7.41 12.71 0.68
C VAL A 207 8.44 13.77 1.07
N LEU A 208 9.61 13.37 1.60
CA LEU A 208 10.74 14.28 1.81
C LEU A 208 11.15 14.96 0.49
N ARG A 209 11.39 14.17 -0.57
CA ARG A 209 11.77 14.71 -1.89
C ARG A 209 10.66 15.53 -2.54
N GLN A 210 9.40 15.16 -2.39
CA GLN A 210 8.25 15.93 -2.87
C GLN A 210 8.11 17.29 -2.19
N ASN A 211 8.69 17.45 -1.00
CA ASN A 211 8.58 18.65 -0.18
C ASN A 211 9.89 19.46 -0.10
N GLY A 212 10.82 19.23 -1.03
CA GLY A 212 12.02 20.05 -1.18
C GLY A 212 13.20 19.62 -0.31
N TYR A 213 13.17 18.43 0.31
CA TYR A 213 14.29 17.91 1.08
C TYR A 213 15.45 17.56 0.15
N LYS A 214 16.59 18.24 0.29
CA LYS A 214 17.76 18.08 -0.58
C LYS A 214 18.92 17.31 0.04
N ASP A 215 18.87 17.01 1.35
CA ASP A 215 19.95 16.27 2.03
C ASP A 215 19.97 14.80 1.63
N GLN A 216 21.04 14.10 1.99
CA GLN A 216 21.20 12.69 1.69
C GLN A 216 20.18 11.85 2.48
N ILE A 217 19.54 10.90 1.79
CA ILE A 217 18.67 9.89 2.40
C ILE A 217 19.34 8.53 2.20
N ILE A 218 19.56 7.80 3.29
CA ILE A 218 20.13 6.45 3.26
C ILE A 218 19.11 5.49 3.87
N ILE A 219 18.66 4.50 3.11
CA ILE A 219 17.81 3.40 3.58
C ILE A 219 18.71 2.19 3.83
N LEU A 220 18.79 1.73 5.08
CA LEU A 220 19.50 0.50 5.47
C LEU A 220 18.50 -0.63 5.62
N THR A 221 18.70 -1.75 4.93
CA THR A 221 17.79 -2.90 5.05
C THR A 221 18.53 -4.22 5.06
N LYS A 222 18.07 -5.15 5.91
CA LYS A 222 18.55 -6.54 5.91
C LYS A 222 18.07 -7.31 4.68
N ASP A 223 17.07 -6.80 3.98
CA ASP A 223 16.49 -7.46 2.81
C ASP A 223 17.50 -7.42 1.65
N ASN A 224 17.46 -8.46 0.81
CA ASN A 224 18.29 -8.59 -0.39
C ASN A 224 17.61 -8.03 -1.65
N THR A 225 16.42 -7.45 -1.51
CA THR A 225 15.63 -6.84 -2.61
C THR A 225 15.34 -5.37 -2.32
N LEU A 226 15.16 -4.59 -3.39
CA LEU A 226 14.58 -3.24 -3.31
C LEU A 226 13.15 -3.30 -2.71
N PRO A 227 12.57 -2.17 -2.28
CA PRO A 227 11.19 -2.12 -1.76
C PRO A 227 10.16 -2.83 -2.66
N ILE A 228 9.33 -3.67 -2.04
CA ILE A 228 8.37 -4.56 -2.72
C ILE A 228 6.92 -4.42 -2.24
N TYR A 229 5.97 -4.74 -3.13
CA TYR A 229 4.55 -4.93 -2.84
C TYR A 229 4.30 -6.24 -2.06
N ARG A 230 4.53 -6.21 -0.75
CA ARG A 230 4.38 -7.40 0.13
C ARG A 230 2.98 -8.02 0.10
N TYR A 231 1.93 -7.24 -0.11
CA TYR A 231 0.55 -7.76 -0.16
C TYR A 231 0.29 -8.67 -1.38
N LEU A 232 1.14 -8.65 -2.41
CA LEU A 232 1.02 -9.55 -3.56
C LEU A 232 1.44 -11.00 -3.24
N LEU A 233 2.28 -11.19 -2.21
CA LEU A 233 2.87 -12.48 -1.89
C LEU A 233 1.81 -13.54 -1.56
N SER A 234 0.70 -13.17 -0.94
CA SER A 234 -0.34 -14.16 -0.56
C SER A 234 -1.19 -14.60 -1.75
N LYS A 235 -1.34 -13.74 -2.77
CA LYS A 235 -2.08 -14.04 -4.01
C LYS A 235 -1.22 -14.78 -5.03
N ASN A 236 0.08 -14.51 -5.04
CA ASN A 236 1.03 -15.14 -5.93
C ASN A 236 2.35 -15.40 -5.17
N PRO A 237 2.42 -16.50 -4.40
CA PRO A 237 3.59 -16.81 -3.59
C PRO A 237 4.86 -17.14 -4.40
N ASP A 238 4.70 -17.45 -5.69
CA ASP A 238 5.80 -17.74 -6.65
C ASP A 238 6.06 -16.58 -7.61
N ILE A 239 5.64 -15.37 -7.24
CA ILE A 239 5.87 -14.18 -8.05
C ILE A 239 7.37 -13.87 -8.20
N ASN A 240 7.77 -13.49 -9.41
CA ASN A 240 9.12 -13.01 -9.69
C ASN A 240 9.41 -11.71 -8.92
N ASP A 241 10.59 -11.60 -8.34
CA ASP A 241 11.02 -10.45 -7.54
C ASP A 241 10.98 -9.12 -8.30
N GLU A 242 11.22 -9.14 -9.62
CA GLU A 242 11.11 -7.94 -10.46
C GLU A 242 9.68 -7.39 -10.53
N ASN A 243 8.68 -8.28 -10.53
CA ASN A 243 7.26 -7.91 -10.55
C ASN A 243 6.74 -7.49 -9.17
N LEU A 244 7.54 -7.69 -8.12
CA LEU A 244 7.23 -7.23 -6.78
C LEU A 244 7.71 -5.80 -6.53
N LEU A 245 8.66 -5.28 -7.32
CA LEU A 245 9.27 -3.98 -7.08
C LEU A 245 8.24 -2.84 -7.13
N ILE A 246 8.28 -1.97 -6.12
CA ILE A 246 7.41 -0.77 -6.08
C ILE A 246 7.92 0.29 -7.07
N ARG A 247 9.25 0.46 -7.08
CA ARG A 247 10.02 1.32 -7.98
C ARG A 247 11.20 0.54 -8.52
N ASP A 248 11.59 0.82 -9.76
CA ASP A 248 12.83 0.31 -10.31
C ASP A 248 14.06 0.98 -9.65
N LYS A 249 15.25 0.47 -10.00
CA LYS A 249 16.51 1.01 -9.48
C LYS A 249 16.74 2.47 -9.91
N THR A 250 16.40 2.81 -11.14
CA THR A 250 16.68 4.14 -11.71
C THR A 250 15.91 5.24 -11.01
N PHE A 251 14.74 4.96 -10.47
CA PHE A 251 13.99 5.87 -9.61
C PHE A 251 14.83 6.37 -8.43
N TYR A 252 15.43 5.44 -7.68
CA TYR A 252 16.22 5.78 -6.49
C TYR A 252 17.48 6.58 -6.85
N GLU A 253 18.14 6.20 -7.94
CA GLU A 253 19.31 6.91 -8.48
C GLU A 253 18.93 8.35 -8.90
N ASN A 254 17.79 8.53 -9.59
CA ASN A 254 17.31 9.83 -10.06
C ASN A 254 17.02 10.83 -8.94
N TYR A 255 16.58 10.36 -7.76
CA TYR A 255 16.24 11.20 -6.62
C TYR A 255 17.27 11.14 -5.47
N GLY A 256 18.39 10.44 -5.67
CA GLY A 256 19.46 10.30 -4.69
C GLY A 256 18.97 9.71 -3.37
N ILE A 257 18.29 8.56 -3.47
CA ILE A 257 17.88 7.73 -2.33
C ILE A 257 18.85 6.52 -2.32
N ASP A 258 19.80 6.51 -1.39
CA ASP A 258 20.81 5.44 -1.27
C ASP A 258 20.19 4.25 -0.51
N ILE A 259 19.89 3.15 -1.21
CA ILE A 259 19.39 1.93 -0.58
C ILE A 259 20.51 0.91 -0.45
N ARG A 260 20.86 0.59 0.80
CA ARG A 260 21.87 -0.41 1.14
C ARG A 260 21.20 -1.71 1.56
N LEU A 261 21.16 -2.63 0.60
CA LEU A 261 20.66 -4.00 0.79
C LEU A 261 21.63 -4.82 1.66
N ASN A 262 21.14 -5.92 2.24
CA ASN A 262 21.92 -6.82 3.09
C ASN A 262 22.70 -6.11 4.22
N THR A 263 22.16 -4.99 4.73
CA THR A 263 22.77 -4.17 5.77
C THR A 263 21.84 -4.14 6.98
N LYS A 264 22.08 -5.02 7.94
CA LYS A 264 21.25 -5.12 9.15
C LYS A 264 21.78 -4.18 10.22
N VAL A 265 20.95 -3.26 10.69
CA VAL A 265 21.27 -2.44 11.86
C VAL A 265 21.27 -3.31 13.12
N THR A 266 22.34 -3.22 13.89
CA THR A 266 22.57 -4.03 15.11
C THR A 266 22.55 -3.20 16.38
N LYS A 267 22.87 -1.90 16.29
CA LYS A 267 22.90 -0.98 17.43
C LYS A 267 22.69 0.47 16.96
N VAL A 268 22.08 1.28 17.81
CA VAL A 268 22.03 2.74 17.66
C VAL A 268 22.61 3.39 18.92
N ASP A 269 23.57 4.29 18.73
CA ASP A 269 23.97 5.24 19.76
C ASP A 269 23.14 6.52 19.60
N VAL A 270 22.30 6.79 20.61
CA VAL A 270 21.41 7.95 20.62
C VAL A 270 22.10 9.23 21.10
N THR A 271 23.25 9.10 21.77
CA THR A 271 24.04 10.24 22.28
C THR A 271 24.88 10.81 21.17
N ASP A 272 25.65 9.93 20.50
CA ASP A 272 26.56 10.33 19.42
C ASP A 272 25.86 10.37 18.04
N LYS A 273 24.57 9.99 18.00
CA LYS A 273 23.75 9.90 16.78
C LYS A 273 24.39 9.02 15.71
N VAL A 274 24.75 7.78 16.09
CA VAL A 274 25.40 6.81 15.22
C VAL A 274 24.56 5.53 15.09
N VAL A 275 24.42 5.03 13.86
CA VAL A 275 23.87 3.70 13.57
C VAL A 275 25.00 2.75 13.23
N TYR A 276 24.97 1.54 13.79
CA TYR A 276 25.93 0.47 13.50
C TYR A 276 25.25 -0.68 12.76
N SER A 277 25.93 -1.22 11.76
CA SER A 277 25.47 -2.37 10.98
C SER A 277 26.29 -3.63 11.26
N ASP A 278 25.75 -4.78 10.84
CA ASP A 278 26.37 -6.10 10.98
C ASP A 278 27.63 -6.29 10.13
N ASP A 279 27.83 -5.47 9.10
CA ASP A 279 29.05 -5.39 8.29
C ASP A 279 30.20 -4.60 8.96
N GLY A 280 30.01 -4.16 10.21
CA GLY A 280 31.00 -3.40 10.99
C GLY A 280 31.09 -1.92 10.64
N ARG A 281 30.26 -1.42 9.71
CA ARG A 281 30.20 0.01 9.38
C ARG A 281 29.37 0.79 10.40
N SER A 282 29.62 2.09 10.44
CA SER A 282 28.86 3.04 11.25
C SER A 282 28.54 4.31 10.46
N LEU A 283 27.37 4.90 10.69
CA LEU A 283 26.91 6.12 10.04
C LEU A 283 26.33 7.10 11.04
N THR A 284 26.77 8.35 11.00
CA THR A 284 26.14 9.45 11.72
C THR A 284 24.83 9.86 11.06
N TYR A 285 23.86 10.34 11.83
CA TYR A 285 22.57 10.81 11.29
C TYR A 285 22.17 12.19 11.80
N SER A 286 21.45 12.94 10.97
CA SER A 286 20.69 14.13 11.40
C SER A 286 19.32 13.74 11.96
N ASN A 287 18.64 12.81 11.26
CA ASN A 287 17.39 12.17 11.65
C ASN A 287 17.50 10.66 11.47
N LEU A 288 16.90 9.90 12.39
CA LEU A 288 16.78 8.45 12.31
C LEU A 288 15.30 8.06 12.25
N VAL A 289 14.93 7.31 11.22
CA VAL A 289 13.58 6.78 11.05
C VAL A 289 13.62 5.26 11.14
N ILE A 290 12.95 4.69 12.13
CA ILE A 290 12.85 3.24 12.32
C ILE A 290 11.57 2.75 11.62
N ALA A 291 11.74 1.96 10.57
CA ALA A 291 10.69 1.45 9.69
C ALA A 291 10.84 -0.07 9.47
N THR A 292 11.20 -0.78 10.53
CA THR A 292 11.67 -2.18 10.47
C THR A 292 10.54 -3.21 10.39
N GLY A 293 9.29 -2.77 10.49
CA GLY A 293 8.11 -3.63 10.54
C GLY A 293 8.19 -4.68 11.64
N THR A 294 7.59 -5.84 11.39
CA THR A 294 7.43 -6.93 12.35
C THR A 294 8.02 -8.25 11.88
N ALA A 295 8.19 -9.18 12.82
CA ALA A 295 8.48 -10.59 12.60
C ALA A 295 7.37 -11.46 13.20
N LEU A 296 7.16 -12.64 12.60
CA LEU A 296 6.20 -13.63 13.09
C LEU A 296 6.70 -14.27 14.40
N LYS A 297 5.80 -14.38 15.37
CA LYS A 297 6.05 -15.16 16.59
C LYS A 297 6.08 -16.64 16.22
N GLN A 298 7.08 -17.34 16.73
CA GLN A 298 7.17 -18.79 16.57
C GLN A 298 6.09 -19.47 17.42
N ILE A 299 5.56 -20.60 16.96
CA ILE A 299 4.73 -21.49 17.78
C ILE A 299 5.61 -22.32 18.71
N VAL A 300 5.11 -22.59 19.92
CA VAL A 300 5.84 -23.35 20.95
C VAL A 300 4.99 -24.56 21.33
N ILE A 301 5.04 -25.59 20.48
CA ILE A 301 4.40 -26.90 20.69
C ILE A 301 5.37 -28.01 20.27
N PRO A 302 5.22 -29.25 20.79
CA PRO A 302 6.06 -30.37 20.37
C PRO A 302 5.98 -30.57 18.85
N GLY A 303 7.15 -30.73 18.21
CA GLY A 303 7.29 -30.89 16.76
C GLY A 303 7.27 -29.60 15.93
N SER A 304 7.18 -28.42 16.56
CA SER A 304 7.24 -27.12 15.88
C SER A 304 8.53 -26.83 15.10
N THR A 305 9.60 -27.60 15.36
CA THR A 305 10.89 -27.50 14.66
C THR A 305 11.07 -28.53 13.54
N LEU A 306 10.06 -29.34 13.24
CA LEU A 306 10.11 -30.31 12.12
C LEU A 306 10.22 -29.57 10.78
N GLY A 307 10.88 -30.19 9.80
CA GLY A 307 10.87 -29.69 8.43
C GLY A 307 9.45 -29.61 7.88
N ASN A 308 9.19 -28.62 7.03
CA ASN A 308 7.85 -28.23 6.55
C ASN A 308 6.91 -27.60 7.59
N VAL A 309 7.41 -27.19 8.76
CA VAL A 309 6.76 -26.12 9.53
C VAL A 309 7.32 -24.80 9.01
N LEU A 310 6.55 -24.09 8.18
CA LEU A 310 7.01 -22.93 7.41
C LEU A 310 6.21 -21.68 7.79
N TYR A 311 6.90 -20.55 7.92
CA TYR A 311 6.28 -19.26 8.24
C TYR A 311 6.23 -18.40 6.99
N PHE A 312 5.17 -17.61 6.82
CA PHE A 312 4.94 -16.80 5.62
C PHE A 312 5.07 -15.31 5.91
N LYS A 313 6.22 -14.70 5.58
CA LYS A 313 6.46 -13.25 5.79
C LYS A 313 7.15 -12.54 4.62
N ASN A 314 8.06 -13.22 3.92
CA ASN A 314 8.89 -12.63 2.87
C ASN A 314 8.83 -13.43 1.55
N PRO A 315 9.38 -12.90 0.43
CA PRO A 315 9.32 -13.59 -0.86
C PRO A 315 9.92 -15.01 -0.86
N ASN A 316 11.02 -15.22 -0.15
CA ASN A 316 11.66 -16.55 -0.06
C ASN A 316 10.75 -17.54 0.67
N ASP A 317 10.07 -17.09 1.72
CA ASP A 317 9.07 -17.91 2.42
C ASP A 317 7.93 -18.32 1.48
N GLY A 318 7.42 -17.38 0.68
CA GLY A 318 6.36 -17.62 -0.30
C GLY A 318 6.76 -18.68 -1.32
N LYS A 319 7.92 -18.53 -1.95
CA LYS A 319 8.45 -19.50 -2.94
C LYS A 319 8.64 -20.88 -2.30
N LEU A 320 9.26 -20.94 -1.12
CA LEU A 320 9.48 -22.20 -0.42
C LEU A 320 8.17 -22.91 -0.07
N ILE A 321 7.16 -22.17 0.42
CA ILE A 321 5.83 -22.71 0.70
C ILE A 321 5.18 -23.22 -0.58
N PHE A 322 5.19 -22.42 -1.65
CA PHE A 322 4.55 -22.80 -2.91
C PHE A 322 5.17 -24.05 -3.53
N GLU A 323 6.50 -24.16 -3.54
CA GLU A 323 7.21 -25.34 -4.04
C GLU A 323 6.86 -26.61 -3.24
N ASN A 324 6.82 -26.50 -1.92
CA ASN A 324 6.55 -27.65 -1.04
C ASN A 324 5.05 -27.97 -0.91
N ALA A 325 4.15 -27.09 -1.37
CA ALA A 325 2.69 -27.26 -1.31
C ALA A 325 2.13 -28.27 -2.32
N LYS A 326 2.80 -28.44 -3.47
CA LYS A 326 2.28 -29.20 -4.62
C LYS A 326 1.90 -30.64 -4.26
N LYS A 327 0.62 -31.00 -4.49
CA LYS A 327 0.04 -32.33 -4.20
C LYS A 327 0.19 -32.78 -2.74
N LYS A 328 0.33 -31.85 -1.80
CA LYS A 328 0.47 -32.11 -0.35
C LYS A 328 -0.79 -31.77 0.43
N HIS A 329 -0.96 -32.38 1.59
CA HIS A 329 -1.94 -31.97 2.59
C HIS A 329 -1.34 -30.81 3.40
N ILE A 330 -1.96 -29.63 3.36
CA ILE A 330 -1.44 -28.42 4.00
C ILE A 330 -2.35 -28.00 5.14
N SER A 331 -1.77 -27.67 6.28
CA SER A 331 -2.51 -27.20 7.45
C SER A 331 -2.07 -25.80 7.83
N PHE A 332 -3.03 -24.87 7.91
CA PHE A 332 -2.81 -23.57 8.54
C PHE A 332 -3.12 -23.66 10.03
N TYR A 333 -2.24 -23.13 10.88
CA TYR A 333 -2.48 -23.09 12.32
C TYR A 333 -2.76 -21.66 12.78
N ASN A 334 -4.03 -21.41 13.11
CA ASN A 334 -4.70 -20.12 13.11
C ASN A 334 -4.63 -19.43 11.74
N CYS A 335 -5.24 -18.25 11.65
CA CYS A 335 -5.21 -17.48 10.42
C CYS A 335 -5.16 -15.98 10.67
N THR A 336 -4.71 -15.28 9.63
CA THR A 336 -4.82 -13.85 9.42
C THR A 336 -5.46 -13.64 8.04
N PRO A 337 -5.92 -12.42 7.70
CA PRO A 337 -6.35 -12.11 6.34
C PRO A 337 -5.36 -12.56 5.25
N HIS A 338 -4.05 -12.36 5.47
CA HIS A 338 -3.01 -12.80 4.54
C HIS A 338 -2.95 -14.32 4.36
N THR A 339 -3.08 -15.09 5.44
CA THR A 339 -3.03 -16.55 5.34
C THR A 339 -4.33 -17.17 4.84
N ILE A 340 -5.47 -16.48 4.99
CA ILE A 340 -6.74 -16.84 4.31
C ILE A 340 -6.57 -16.67 2.79
N THR A 341 -5.98 -15.55 2.35
CA THR A 341 -5.66 -15.38 0.92
C THR A 341 -4.69 -16.46 0.44
N LEU A 342 -3.64 -16.75 1.21
CA LEU A 342 -2.67 -17.79 0.86
C LEU A 342 -3.33 -19.17 0.81
N SER A 343 -4.24 -19.52 1.73
CA SER A 343 -4.90 -20.83 1.74
C SER A 343 -5.73 -21.06 0.48
N THR A 344 -6.50 -20.05 0.05
CA THR A 344 -7.28 -20.09 -1.21
C THR A 344 -6.40 -20.04 -2.47
N THR A 345 -5.15 -19.60 -2.34
CA THR A 345 -4.17 -19.65 -3.43
C THR A 345 -3.51 -21.03 -3.53
N LEU A 346 -3.09 -21.61 -2.40
CA LEU A 346 -2.38 -22.89 -2.36
C LEU A 346 -3.27 -24.08 -2.71
N ILE A 347 -4.57 -24.03 -2.38
CA ILE A 347 -5.51 -25.13 -2.69
C ILE A 347 -5.54 -25.47 -4.19
N LYS A 348 -5.26 -24.51 -5.08
CA LYS A 348 -5.18 -24.70 -6.54
C LYS A 348 -4.10 -25.71 -6.97
N THR A 349 -3.10 -25.98 -6.12
CA THR A 349 -1.99 -26.91 -6.42
C THR A 349 -1.77 -27.97 -5.33
N ALA A 350 -2.28 -27.74 -4.12
CA ALA A 350 -2.25 -28.67 -3.00
C ALA A 350 -3.19 -29.87 -3.25
N LYS A 351 -3.03 -30.92 -2.44
CA LYS A 351 -3.99 -32.03 -2.41
C LYS A 351 -5.20 -31.70 -1.53
N THR A 352 -4.96 -31.10 -0.36
CA THR A 352 -6.00 -30.52 0.50
C THR A 352 -5.43 -29.34 1.27
N VAL A 353 -6.29 -28.41 1.65
CA VAL A 353 -5.94 -27.31 2.57
C VAL A 353 -6.95 -27.31 3.72
N THR A 354 -6.44 -27.25 4.95
CA THR A 354 -7.28 -27.15 6.15
C THR A 354 -6.78 -26.06 7.07
N ILE A 355 -7.68 -25.17 7.51
CA ILE A 355 -7.39 -24.15 8.51
C ILE A 355 -7.86 -24.65 9.87
N TYR A 356 -6.93 -24.80 10.81
CA TYR A 356 -7.21 -25.14 12.21
C TYR A 356 -7.11 -23.88 13.05
N CYS A 357 -8.21 -23.45 13.66
CA CYS A 357 -8.23 -22.31 14.57
C CYS A 357 -8.48 -22.77 16.00
N LYS A 358 -7.70 -22.22 16.93
CA LYS A 358 -7.96 -22.39 18.37
C LYS A 358 -9.23 -21.66 18.82
N GLU A 359 -9.63 -20.63 18.07
CA GLU A 359 -10.76 -19.76 18.37
C GLU A 359 -12.03 -20.20 17.63
N ASN A 360 -13.16 -19.61 18.02
CA ASN A 360 -14.49 -19.85 17.44
C ASN A 360 -14.81 -18.95 16.24
N SER A 361 -13.83 -18.21 15.72
CA SER A 361 -13.97 -17.30 14.58
C SER A 361 -12.65 -17.31 13.79
N LEU A 362 -12.73 -17.15 12.46
CA LEU A 362 -11.56 -17.00 11.59
C LEU A 362 -11.01 -15.58 11.61
N PHE A 363 -11.91 -14.59 11.65
CA PHE A 363 -11.57 -13.19 11.52
C PHE A 363 -12.48 -12.34 12.41
N LYS A 364 -12.05 -12.11 13.65
CA LYS A 364 -12.83 -11.42 14.68
C LYS A 364 -13.40 -10.07 14.22
N GLN A 365 -12.62 -9.28 13.49
CA GLN A 365 -13.03 -7.97 12.99
C GLN A 365 -14.17 -8.04 11.97
N GLY A 366 -14.42 -9.19 11.36
CA GLY A 366 -15.53 -9.36 10.43
C GLY A 366 -16.90 -9.48 11.09
N GLY A 367 -16.99 -9.72 12.41
CA GLY A 367 -18.26 -10.01 13.06
C GLY A 367 -18.78 -11.41 12.74
N LYS A 368 -19.92 -11.78 13.34
CA LYS A 368 -20.43 -13.14 13.31
C LYS A 368 -20.87 -13.58 11.91
N GLU A 369 -21.79 -12.84 11.30
CA GLU A 369 -22.42 -13.19 10.02
C GLU A 369 -21.40 -13.26 8.88
N PHE A 370 -20.43 -12.34 8.84
CA PHE A 370 -19.33 -12.41 7.87
C PHE A 370 -18.50 -13.69 8.04
N ASN A 371 -18.22 -14.12 9.28
CA ASN A 371 -17.46 -15.34 9.52
C ASN A 371 -18.25 -16.59 9.08
N GLU A 372 -19.57 -16.60 9.30
CA GLU A 372 -20.44 -17.68 8.83
C GLU A 372 -20.40 -17.80 7.31
N GLU A 373 -20.58 -16.68 6.59
CA GLU A 373 -20.46 -16.63 5.12
C GLU A 373 -19.06 -16.99 4.64
N LEU A 374 -18.02 -16.48 5.30
CA LEU A 374 -16.62 -16.77 4.96
C LEU A 374 -16.31 -18.26 5.07
N ILE A 375 -16.74 -18.92 6.13
CA ILE A 375 -16.51 -20.36 6.31
C ILE A 375 -17.26 -21.15 5.24
N ASN A 376 -18.54 -20.83 5.02
CA ASN A 376 -19.34 -21.47 3.98
C ASN A 376 -18.71 -21.30 2.60
N TYR A 377 -18.19 -20.11 2.28
CA TYR A 377 -17.53 -19.85 1.00
C TYR A 377 -16.18 -20.57 0.88
N LEU A 378 -15.38 -20.60 1.95
CA LEU A 378 -14.12 -21.33 1.97
C LEU A 378 -14.34 -22.84 1.73
N GLU A 379 -15.31 -23.45 2.40
CA GLU A 379 -15.54 -24.90 2.31
C GLU A 379 -16.25 -25.28 1.01
N ASN A 380 -17.28 -24.55 0.60
CA ASN A 380 -18.14 -24.95 -0.52
C ASN A 380 -17.71 -24.38 -1.88
N VAL A 381 -16.97 -23.27 -1.91
CA VAL A 381 -16.54 -22.62 -3.15
C VAL A 381 -15.03 -22.72 -3.36
N CYS A 382 -14.23 -22.54 -2.30
CA CYS A 382 -12.77 -22.58 -2.42
C CYS A 382 -12.14 -23.95 -2.16
N ASP A 383 -12.90 -24.95 -1.69
CA ASP A 383 -12.40 -26.27 -1.26
C ASP A 383 -11.32 -26.20 -0.15
N VAL A 384 -11.47 -25.22 0.75
CA VAL A 384 -10.62 -25.04 1.93
C VAL A 384 -11.41 -25.40 3.17
N SER A 385 -11.06 -26.51 3.81
CA SER A 385 -11.72 -26.97 5.04
C SER A 385 -11.39 -26.06 6.24
N VAL A 386 -12.36 -25.81 7.11
CA VAL A 386 -12.19 -24.98 8.31
C VAL A 386 -12.56 -25.74 9.58
N ARG A 387 -11.66 -25.76 10.57
CA ARG A 387 -11.88 -26.43 11.87
C ARG A 387 -11.65 -25.44 13.00
N LEU A 388 -12.74 -24.83 13.48
CA LEU A 388 -12.73 -23.91 14.62
C LEU A 388 -12.72 -24.66 15.95
N ASN A 389 -12.28 -24.02 17.04
CA ASN A 389 -12.16 -24.64 18.36
C ASN A 389 -11.35 -25.96 18.35
N ASN A 390 -10.43 -26.11 17.40
CA ASN A 390 -9.63 -27.32 17.20
C ASN A 390 -8.13 -26.96 17.29
N PRO A 391 -7.62 -26.62 18.49
CA PRO A 391 -6.20 -26.33 18.65
C PRO A 391 -5.35 -27.58 18.37
N ILE A 392 -4.17 -27.35 17.78
CA ILE A 392 -3.15 -28.38 17.56
C ILE A 392 -2.36 -28.56 18.85
N ARG A 393 -2.28 -29.80 19.34
CA ARG A 393 -1.51 -30.18 20.53
C ARG A 393 -0.04 -30.42 20.21
N CYS A 394 0.23 -31.19 19.16
CA CYS A 394 1.59 -31.44 18.67
C CYS A 394 1.59 -31.74 17.17
N ILE A 395 2.77 -31.61 16.58
CA ILE A 395 3.08 -31.92 15.19
C ILE A 395 3.99 -33.14 15.21
N GLU A 396 3.68 -34.17 14.43
CA GLU A 396 4.42 -35.43 14.44
C GLU A 396 4.94 -35.79 13.05
N GLY A 397 6.10 -36.46 13.04
CA GLY A 397 6.75 -36.92 11.82
C GLY A 397 8.22 -37.27 12.03
N GLU A 398 8.82 -37.87 11.00
CA GLU A 398 10.23 -38.27 10.99
C GLU A 398 11.03 -37.22 10.19
N GLY A 399 11.63 -36.26 10.88
CA GLY A 399 12.38 -35.14 10.28
C GLY A 399 11.51 -34.10 9.55
N LYS A 400 10.36 -34.48 9.01
CA LYS A 400 9.35 -33.60 8.39
C LYS A 400 7.94 -33.95 8.87
N VAL A 401 7.03 -32.99 8.78
CA VAL A 401 5.60 -33.16 9.15
C VAL A 401 4.96 -34.35 8.41
N LYS A 402 4.29 -35.25 9.14
CA LYS A 402 3.42 -36.34 8.62
C LYS A 402 1.97 -36.21 9.09
N HIS A 403 1.75 -35.75 10.32
CA HIS A 403 0.41 -35.56 10.88
C HIS A 403 0.38 -34.52 12.01
N LEU A 404 -0.82 -34.02 12.27
CA LEU A 404 -1.17 -33.18 13.40
C LEU A 404 -1.92 -34.00 14.43
N VAL A 405 -1.61 -33.82 15.71
CA VAL A 405 -2.45 -34.31 16.81
C VAL A 405 -3.22 -33.13 17.38
N LEU A 406 -4.55 -33.18 17.27
CA LEU A 406 -5.45 -32.17 17.79
C LEU A 406 -5.65 -32.37 19.30
N SER A 407 -6.08 -31.33 20.02
CA SER A 407 -6.31 -31.42 21.47
C SER A 407 -7.40 -32.41 21.88
N ASN A 408 -8.30 -32.78 20.97
CA ASN A 408 -9.31 -33.83 21.18
C ASN A 408 -8.78 -35.25 20.89
N GLY A 409 -7.49 -35.41 20.56
CA GLY A 409 -6.85 -36.70 20.27
C GLY A 409 -6.96 -37.16 18.81
N ILE A 410 -7.69 -36.45 17.96
CA ILE A 410 -7.77 -36.78 16.53
C ILE A 410 -6.41 -36.54 15.86
N CYS A 411 -5.98 -37.50 15.05
CA CYS A 411 -4.82 -37.36 14.18
C CYS A 411 -5.26 -36.97 12.77
N ALA A 412 -4.78 -35.82 12.28
CA ALA A 412 -5.07 -35.32 10.94
C ALA A 412 -3.82 -35.41 10.05
N VAL A 413 -3.97 -35.91 8.82
CA VAL A 413 -2.86 -35.99 7.86
C VAL A 413 -2.42 -34.59 7.45
N SER A 414 -1.12 -34.32 7.52
CA SER A 414 -0.53 -33.04 7.10
C SER A 414 0.91 -33.25 6.66
N ASN A 415 1.32 -32.62 5.57
CA ASN A 415 2.71 -32.67 5.09
C ASN A 415 3.44 -31.34 5.24
N MET A 416 2.70 -30.29 5.61
CA MET A 416 3.19 -28.94 5.84
C MET A 416 2.27 -28.21 6.80
N VAL A 417 2.86 -27.47 7.74
CA VAL A 417 2.13 -26.59 8.65
C VAL A 417 2.56 -25.15 8.40
N ILE A 418 1.61 -24.24 8.25
CA ILE A 418 1.82 -22.80 8.11
C ILE A 418 1.24 -22.09 9.33
N PRO A 419 2.06 -21.75 10.35
CA PRO A 419 1.56 -21.14 11.57
C PRO A 419 1.32 -19.63 11.45
N SER A 420 0.31 -19.15 12.17
CA SER A 420 0.05 -17.73 12.46
C SER A 420 -0.09 -17.55 13.97
N ASN A 421 0.93 -17.01 14.64
CA ASN A 421 0.95 -16.86 16.12
C ASN A 421 1.08 -15.40 16.58
N GLY A 422 0.67 -14.46 15.74
CA GLY A 422 0.87 -13.03 15.94
C GLY A 422 2.30 -12.58 15.63
N GLU A 423 2.57 -11.32 15.91
CA GLU A 423 3.79 -10.63 15.50
C GLU A 423 4.47 -9.89 16.66
N MET A 424 5.73 -9.55 16.45
CA MET A 424 6.51 -8.64 17.30
C MET A 424 7.29 -7.66 16.43
N ALA A 425 7.50 -6.44 16.89
CA ALA A 425 8.23 -5.44 16.13
C ALA A 425 9.74 -5.71 16.10
N CYS A 426 10.38 -5.46 14.96
CA CYS A 426 11.81 -5.73 14.74
C CYS A 426 12.72 -4.61 15.29
N SER A 427 12.56 -4.19 16.55
CA SER A 427 13.26 -3.03 17.14
C SER A 427 14.27 -3.39 18.24
N SER A 428 14.61 -4.67 18.42
CA SER A 428 15.43 -5.13 19.55
C SER A 428 16.81 -4.46 19.65
N PHE A 429 17.36 -3.95 18.55
CA PHE A 429 18.61 -3.17 18.52
C PHE A 429 18.52 -1.82 19.26
N MET A 430 17.32 -1.37 19.63
CA MET A 430 17.07 -0.18 20.45
C MET A 430 16.98 -0.51 21.94
N LEU A 431 16.98 -1.77 22.35
CA LEU A 431 16.97 -2.12 23.78
C LEU A 431 18.21 -1.56 24.47
N GLY A 432 18.01 -0.94 25.63
CA GLY A 432 19.07 -0.25 26.37
C GLY A 432 19.33 1.21 25.96
N SER A 433 18.71 1.71 24.87
CA SER A 433 18.88 3.10 24.39
C SER A 433 18.03 4.16 25.12
N LYS A 434 17.32 3.79 26.20
CA LYS A 434 16.25 4.58 26.85
C LYS A 434 15.00 4.85 25.97
N MET A 435 14.92 4.23 24.80
CA MET A 435 13.72 4.24 23.97
C MET A 435 12.54 3.58 24.71
N LYS A 436 11.35 4.19 24.63
CA LYS A 436 10.11 3.59 25.13
C LYS A 436 9.65 2.50 24.17
N ILE A 437 9.67 1.26 24.65
CA ILE A 437 9.39 0.07 23.85
C ILE A 437 8.44 -0.83 24.64
N THR A 438 7.40 -1.35 23.98
CA THR A 438 6.43 -2.28 24.59
C THR A 438 7.02 -3.68 24.79
N PRO A 439 6.38 -4.59 25.56
CA PRO A 439 6.88 -5.96 25.75
C PRO A 439 7.05 -6.76 24.45
N ASN A 440 6.28 -6.45 23.40
CA ASN A 440 6.41 -7.07 22.07
C ASN A 440 7.31 -6.24 21.13
N HIS A 441 8.18 -5.40 21.70
CA HIS A 441 9.17 -4.59 21.01
C HIS A 441 8.63 -3.48 20.10
N TYR A 442 7.39 -3.03 20.27
CA TYR A 442 6.90 -1.90 19.46
C TYR A 442 7.44 -0.58 20.02
N ILE A 443 7.82 0.35 19.15
CA ILE A 443 8.35 1.65 19.54
C ILE A 443 7.19 2.61 19.78
N GLU A 444 7.11 3.20 20.98
CA GLU A 444 6.07 4.17 21.27
C GLU A 444 6.33 5.49 20.53
N VAL A 445 5.30 6.01 19.87
CA VAL A 445 5.31 7.30 19.18
C VAL A 445 4.10 8.16 19.55
N ASP A 446 4.26 9.47 19.40
CA ASP A 446 3.15 10.43 19.41
C ASP A 446 2.44 10.48 18.05
N GLU A 447 1.41 11.32 17.92
CA GLU A 447 0.67 11.54 16.67
C GLU A 447 1.51 12.12 15.51
N ASN A 448 2.72 12.58 15.80
CA ASN A 448 3.68 13.12 14.84
C ASN A 448 4.77 12.10 14.46
N MET A 449 4.59 10.83 14.85
CA MET A 449 5.53 9.73 14.66
C MET A 449 6.87 9.94 15.38
N LYS A 450 6.92 10.85 16.36
CA LYS A 450 8.12 11.12 17.15
C LYS A 450 8.20 10.15 18.30
N THR A 451 9.40 9.63 18.53
CA THR A 451 9.68 8.84 19.74
C THR A 451 9.96 9.75 20.93
N ASN A 452 10.26 9.16 22.09
CA ASN A 452 10.73 9.92 23.26
C ASN A 452 12.17 10.47 23.12
N ILE A 453 12.87 10.17 22.02
CA ILE A 453 14.24 10.63 21.77
C ILE A 453 14.22 11.64 20.61
N PRO A 454 14.82 12.84 20.78
CA PRO A 454 14.87 13.85 19.72
C PRO A 454 15.48 13.33 18.42
N ASN A 455 14.89 13.73 17.30
CA ASN A 455 15.30 13.35 15.94
C ASN A 455 15.24 11.85 15.63
N ILE A 456 14.56 11.05 16.47
CA ILE A 456 14.27 9.65 16.21
C ILE A 456 12.76 9.47 16.06
N TYR A 457 12.38 8.83 14.98
CA TYR A 457 11.00 8.56 14.57
C TYR A 457 10.80 7.05 14.39
N ALA A 458 9.56 6.58 14.52
CA ALA A 458 9.19 5.21 14.15
C ALA A 458 7.89 5.21 13.34
N ILE A 459 7.83 4.38 12.29
CA ILE A 459 6.71 4.32 11.34
C ILE A 459 6.46 2.89 10.84
N GLY A 460 5.25 2.64 10.34
CA GLY A 460 4.76 1.33 9.92
C GLY A 460 4.58 0.37 11.09
N ASP A 461 4.46 -0.92 10.78
CA ASP A 461 4.13 -2.00 11.74
C ASP A 461 5.08 -2.11 12.96
N CYS A 462 6.22 -1.41 13.00
CA CYS A 462 7.11 -1.39 14.17
C CYS A 462 6.73 -0.33 15.23
N SER A 463 5.86 0.61 14.86
CA SER A 463 5.45 1.72 15.71
C SER A 463 4.17 1.40 16.49
N TYR A 464 3.99 2.07 17.62
CA TYR A 464 2.81 1.99 18.46
C TYR A 464 2.39 3.39 18.89
N ASN A 465 1.25 3.85 18.38
CA ASN A 465 0.73 5.18 18.70
C ASN A 465 0.01 5.12 20.06
N ASN A 466 0.63 5.72 21.07
CA ASN A 466 0.11 5.74 22.45
C ASN A 466 -0.69 7.01 22.77
N SER A 467 -1.22 7.71 21.75
CA SER A 467 -1.97 8.94 22.00
C SER A 467 -3.34 8.66 22.62
N LYS A 468 -3.73 9.49 23.59
CA LYS A 468 -5.03 9.42 24.29
C LYS A 468 -6.22 9.49 23.35
N LYS A 469 -6.04 10.07 22.16
CA LYS A 469 -7.08 10.23 21.15
C LYS A 469 -7.50 8.90 20.52
N TYR A 470 -6.59 7.94 20.43
CA TYR A 470 -6.89 6.58 19.94
C TYR A 470 -7.23 5.62 21.08
N ASN A 471 -7.83 6.11 22.18
CA ASN A 471 -8.13 5.34 23.38
C ASN A 471 -6.94 4.50 23.91
N ASN A 472 -5.72 5.04 23.76
CA ASN A 472 -4.45 4.50 24.27
C ASN A 472 -3.97 3.15 23.72
N LYS A 473 -4.53 2.57 22.65
CA LYS A 473 -4.00 1.31 22.07
C LYS A 473 -4.39 1.18 20.61
N VAL A 474 -3.52 1.53 19.66
CA VAL A 474 -3.74 1.08 18.28
C VAL A 474 -2.45 0.56 17.67
N TYR A 475 -2.50 -0.72 17.31
CA TYR A 475 -1.54 -1.36 16.41
C TYR A 475 -2.18 -1.43 15.03
N VAL A 476 -1.74 -0.58 14.09
CA VAL A 476 -2.29 -0.58 12.73
C VAL A 476 -1.35 -1.30 11.76
N ASN A 477 -1.61 -2.58 11.50
CA ASN A 477 -0.89 -3.34 10.47
C ASN A 477 -1.58 -3.17 9.09
N SER A 478 -1.74 -1.92 8.64
CA SER A 478 -2.31 -1.57 7.33
C SER A 478 -1.22 -1.05 6.40
N TRP A 479 -1.22 -1.53 5.16
CA TRP A 479 -0.40 -0.96 4.10
C TRP A 479 -0.69 0.52 3.87
N GLN A 480 -1.99 0.88 3.79
CA GLN A 480 -2.44 2.25 3.58
C GLN A 480 -2.01 3.14 4.75
N TYR A 481 -2.18 2.67 5.99
CA TYR A 481 -1.84 3.48 7.17
C TYR A 481 -0.33 3.61 7.37
N SER A 482 0.46 2.57 7.05
CA SER A 482 1.92 2.67 7.01
C SER A 482 2.42 3.79 6.08
N GLN A 483 1.73 4.06 4.98
CA GLN A 483 2.03 5.19 4.10
C GLN A 483 1.66 6.53 4.73
N VAL A 484 0.52 6.60 5.42
CA VAL A 484 0.11 7.79 6.20
C VAL A 484 1.20 8.13 7.22
N GLU A 485 1.67 7.16 8.00
CA GLU A 485 2.73 7.35 8.99
C GLU A 485 4.04 7.81 8.33
N GLY A 486 4.43 7.23 7.19
CA GLY A 486 5.58 7.67 6.41
C GLY A 486 5.48 9.14 5.96
N LYS A 487 4.30 9.56 5.47
CA LYS A 487 4.02 10.95 5.10
C LYS A 487 4.13 11.89 6.30
N ILE A 488 3.56 11.51 7.43
CA ILE A 488 3.56 12.31 8.66
C ILE A 488 4.99 12.49 9.19
N CYS A 489 5.77 11.41 9.22
CA CYS A 489 7.17 11.44 9.61
C CYS A 489 7.98 12.40 8.73
N ALA A 490 7.86 12.29 7.40
CA ALA A 490 8.55 13.16 6.46
C ALA A 490 8.19 14.65 6.65
N LEU A 491 6.91 14.96 6.82
CA LEU A 491 6.45 16.33 7.06
C LEU A 491 6.94 16.86 8.41
N ASN A 492 7.02 16.01 9.44
CA ASN A 492 7.57 16.36 10.74
C ASN A 492 9.08 16.61 10.71
N ILE A 493 9.85 15.83 9.96
CA ILE A 493 11.29 16.09 9.72
C ILE A 493 11.47 17.48 9.08
N LEU A 494 10.52 17.90 8.24
CA LEU A 494 10.50 19.21 7.57
C LEU A 494 9.85 20.32 8.41
N ASN A 495 9.49 20.05 9.67
CA ASN A 495 8.77 20.99 10.55
C ASN A 495 7.45 21.53 9.95
N LYS A 496 6.78 20.74 9.10
CA LYS A 496 5.46 21.05 8.55
C LYS A 496 4.39 20.40 9.42
N LYS A 497 3.38 21.17 9.85
CA LYS A 497 2.25 20.66 10.63
C LYS A 497 1.39 19.73 9.77
N VAL A 498 0.91 18.64 10.37
CA VAL A 498 -0.04 17.71 9.76
C VAL A 498 -1.19 17.47 10.73
N ASP A 499 -2.41 17.46 10.21
CA ASP A 499 -3.56 16.99 10.97
C ASP A 499 -3.73 15.49 10.72
N ILE A 500 -3.35 14.65 11.68
CA ILE A 500 -3.50 13.19 11.61
C ILE A 500 -4.95 12.73 11.85
N ASN A 501 -5.78 13.62 12.41
CA ASN A 501 -7.00 13.24 13.10
C ASN A 501 -8.10 12.72 12.18
N SER A 502 -7.96 12.94 10.88
CA SER A 502 -8.89 12.48 9.85
C SER A 502 -8.46 11.17 9.18
N GLU A 503 -7.31 10.60 9.52
CA GLU A 503 -6.83 9.37 8.86
C GLU A 503 -7.30 8.13 9.60
N ILE A 504 -7.92 7.22 8.84
CA ILE A 504 -8.52 5.98 9.34
C ILE A 504 -7.82 4.82 8.63
N PRO A 505 -7.55 3.70 9.32
CA PRO A 505 -7.01 2.51 8.68
C PRO A 505 -7.98 1.93 7.63
N PHE A 506 -7.49 1.78 6.41
CA PHE A 506 -8.17 1.06 5.33
C PHE A 506 -7.50 -0.30 5.12
N PHE A 507 -8.28 -1.37 5.02
CA PHE A 507 -7.75 -2.72 4.87
C PHE A 507 -8.43 -3.47 3.74
N TRP A 508 -7.67 -4.40 3.16
CA TRP A 508 -8.21 -5.36 2.20
C TRP A 508 -7.46 -6.69 2.28
N PHE A 509 -8.11 -7.73 1.79
CA PHE A 509 -7.51 -9.03 1.49
C PHE A 509 -8.36 -9.75 0.44
N HIS A 510 -7.97 -10.96 0.06
CA HIS A 510 -8.70 -11.76 -0.92
C HIS A 510 -9.14 -13.10 -0.35
N VAL A 511 -10.29 -13.57 -0.81
CA VAL A 511 -10.79 -14.92 -0.56
C VAL A 511 -11.16 -15.50 -1.93
N GLY A 512 -10.35 -16.44 -2.42
CA GLY A 512 -10.44 -16.86 -3.82
C GLY A 512 -10.16 -15.68 -4.76
N ASP A 513 -11.06 -15.44 -5.70
CA ASP A 513 -10.91 -14.35 -6.68
C ASP A 513 -11.56 -13.03 -6.20
N GLU A 514 -12.33 -13.06 -5.11
CA GLU A 514 -13.04 -11.90 -4.60
C GLU A 514 -12.20 -11.08 -3.61
N ILE A 515 -12.46 -9.79 -3.56
CA ILE A 515 -11.84 -8.87 -2.59
C ILE A 515 -12.75 -8.70 -1.37
N VAL A 516 -12.13 -8.64 -0.21
CA VAL A 516 -12.75 -8.17 1.03
C VAL A 516 -12.12 -6.83 1.39
N VAL A 517 -12.93 -5.82 1.67
CA VAL A 517 -12.48 -4.51 2.17
C VAL A 517 -13.17 -4.24 3.49
N TYR A 518 -12.41 -3.73 4.46
CA TYR A 518 -12.98 -3.34 5.75
C TYR A 518 -12.30 -2.09 6.31
N VAL A 519 -13.07 -1.35 7.11
CA VAL A 519 -12.69 -0.10 7.76
C VAL A 519 -13.31 -0.09 9.15
N HIS A 520 -12.53 0.25 10.17
CA HIS A 520 -13.02 0.43 11.55
C HIS A 520 -12.32 1.62 12.21
N THR A 521 -13.05 2.31 13.09
CA THR A 521 -12.50 3.35 13.96
C THR A 521 -12.24 2.86 15.39
N ILE A 522 -12.74 1.67 15.76
CA ILE A 522 -12.59 1.08 17.10
C ILE A 522 -12.12 -0.38 17.01
N GLU A 523 -11.31 -0.83 17.99
CA GLU A 523 -10.76 -2.20 18.02
C GLU A 523 -11.74 -3.24 18.60
N ASN A 524 -12.57 -2.85 19.58
CA ASN A 524 -13.56 -3.72 20.21
C ASN A 524 -14.93 -3.33 19.70
N ILE A 525 -15.38 -4.09 18.72
CA ILE A 525 -16.68 -3.87 18.13
C ILE A 525 -17.67 -4.72 18.91
N ASP A 526 -18.67 -4.07 19.50
CA ASP A 526 -19.80 -4.78 20.10
C ASP A 526 -20.53 -5.61 19.03
N ASN A 527 -21.32 -6.59 19.46
CA ASN A 527 -22.12 -7.42 18.55
C ASN A 527 -23.30 -6.66 17.90
N ASP A 528 -23.36 -5.32 18.00
CA ASP A 528 -24.40 -4.56 17.32
C ASP A 528 -24.03 -4.35 15.85
N THR A 529 -24.62 -5.18 15.00
CA THR A 529 -24.32 -5.25 13.58
C THR A 529 -25.56 -5.41 12.73
N ILE A 530 -25.50 -4.92 11.50
CA ILE A 530 -26.50 -5.18 10.46
C ILE A 530 -25.78 -5.73 9.24
N SER A 531 -26.15 -6.95 8.82
CA SER A 531 -25.58 -7.63 7.66
C SER A 531 -26.60 -7.72 6.53
N ARG A 532 -26.14 -7.60 5.27
CA ARG A 532 -26.95 -7.66 4.04
C ARG A 532 -26.17 -8.31 2.91
N GLY A 533 -26.88 -8.78 1.89
CA GLY A 533 -26.28 -9.47 0.74
C GLY A 533 -25.75 -10.85 1.12
N SER A 534 -24.96 -11.44 0.23
CA SER A 534 -24.33 -12.75 0.45
C SER A 534 -23.01 -12.87 -0.31
N PHE A 535 -22.18 -13.85 0.05
CA PHE A 535 -20.97 -14.15 -0.70
C PHE A 535 -21.28 -14.76 -2.07
N GLU A 536 -22.45 -15.40 -2.23
CA GLU A 536 -22.91 -15.94 -3.52
C GLU A 536 -23.19 -14.82 -4.53
N THR A 537 -23.89 -13.77 -4.09
CA THR A 537 -24.23 -12.59 -4.90
C THR A 537 -23.10 -11.56 -4.99
N LYS A 538 -22.01 -11.74 -4.21
CA LYS A 538 -20.81 -10.89 -4.19
C LYS A 538 -21.12 -9.43 -3.86
N ASP A 539 -22.10 -9.21 -3.00
CA ASP A 539 -22.52 -7.88 -2.54
C ASP A 539 -22.72 -7.85 -1.01
N PHE A 540 -22.11 -8.80 -0.30
CA PHE A 540 -22.19 -8.89 1.15
C PHE A 540 -21.58 -7.67 1.83
N ILE A 541 -22.26 -7.20 2.88
CA ILE A 541 -21.82 -6.12 3.73
C ILE A 541 -22.27 -6.34 5.17
N THR A 542 -21.42 -6.01 6.13
CA THR A 542 -21.77 -5.87 7.54
C THR A 542 -21.40 -4.47 8.01
N TYR A 543 -22.38 -3.77 8.60
CA TYR A 543 -22.21 -2.51 9.30
C TYR A 543 -22.04 -2.77 10.79
N PHE A 544 -21.15 -2.00 11.42
CA PHE A 544 -20.88 -2.08 12.86
C PHE A 544 -21.20 -0.76 13.53
N PHE A 545 -21.85 -0.82 14.70
CA PHE A 545 -22.38 0.35 15.39
C PHE A 545 -21.75 0.57 16.76
N ASP A 546 -21.62 1.85 17.15
CA ASP A 546 -21.43 2.30 18.53
C ASP A 546 -22.38 3.48 18.76
N ASN A 547 -23.23 3.39 19.79
CA ASN A 547 -24.27 4.38 20.08
C ASN A 547 -25.11 4.78 18.85
N ASP A 548 -25.60 3.78 18.10
CA ASP A 548 -26.37 3.93 16.86
C ASP A 548 -25.66 4.66 15.70
N ILE A 549 -24.33 4.85 15.77
CA ILE A 549 -23.51 5.42 14.70
C ILE A 549 -22.63 4.34 14.08
N VAL A 550 -22.53 4.31 12.75
CA VAL A 550 -21.61 3.44 12.03
C VAL A 550 -20.17 3.78 12.40
N VAL A 551 -19.46 2.82 12.96
CA VAL A 551 -18.02 2.91 13.33
C VAL A 551 -17.15 1.97 12.52
N GLY A 552 -17.76 1.09 11.72
CA GLY A 552 -17.03 0.26 10.78
C GLY A 552 -17.92 -0.43 9.77
N VAL A 553 -17.26 -1.01 8.77
CA VAL A 553 -17.90 -1.78 7.71
C VAL A 553 -16.93 -2.84 7.19
N ILE A 554 -17.47 -3.99 6.78
CA ILE A 554 -16.77 -5.00 5.98
C ILE A 554 -17.62 -5.39 4.78
N CYS A 555 -17.01 -5.47 3.60
CA CYS A 555 -17.66 -5.85 2.34
C CYS A 555 -16.90 -7.01 1.69
N PHE A 556 -17.63 -7.91 1.02
CA PHE A 556 -17.09 -8.94 0.14
C PHE A 556 -17.65 -8.77 -1.28
N GLY A 557 -16.78 -8.80 -2.29
CA GLY A 557 -17.14 -8.58 -3.69
C GLY A 557 -17.30 -7.09 -4.01
N ASN A 558 -18.52 -6.56 -4.00
CA ASN A 558 -18.77 -5.13 -4.20
C ASN A 558 -18.35 -4.30 -2.98
N VAL A 559 -17.16 -3.70 -3.07
CA VAL A 559 -16.54 -2.93 -1.98
C VAL A 559 -16.72 -1.41 -2.11
N THR A 560 -17.47 -0.94 -3.10
CA THR A 560 -17.81 0.49 -3.25
C THR A 560 -18.40 1.11 -1.98
N PRO A 561 -19.33 0.44 -1.25
CA PRO A 561 -19.91 1.02 -0.04
C PRO A 561 -18.86 1.27 1.05
N ALA A 562 -17.88 0.36 1.20
CA ALA A 562 -16.81 0.51 2.18
C ALA A 562 -15.93 1.74 1.91
N ILE A 563 -15.67 2.06 0.64
CA ILE A 563 -14.92 3.27 0.24
C ILE A 563 -15.72 4.55 0.54
N GLN A 564 -17.04 4.53 0.34
CA GLN A 564 -17.90 5.67 0.66
C GLN A 564 -17.96 5.91 2.17
N ILE A 565 -18.15 4.85 2.95
CA ILE A 565 -18.16 4.90 4.42
C ILE A 565 -16.80 5.33 4.95
N PHE A 566 -15.70 4.84 4.37
CA PHE A 566 -14.35 5.31 4.66
C PHE A 566 -14.25 6.83 4.57
N GLU A 567 -14.70 7.45 3.47
CA GLU A 567 -14.67 8.89 3.32
C GLU A 567 -15.61 9.60 4.31
N CYS A 568 -16.80 9.05 4.57
CA CYS A 568 -17.71 9.60 5.58
C CYS A 568 -17.01 9.66 6.95
N LEU A 569 -16.41 8.56 7.38
CA LEU A 569 -15.69 8.48 8.64
C LEU A 569 -14.50 9.45 8.68
N LYS A 570 -13.70 9.52 7.61
CA LYS A 570 -12.57 10.48 7.51
C LYS A 570 -13.02 11.94 7.65
N ARG A 571 -14.24 12.25 7.21
CA ARG A 571 -14.84 13.60 7.25
C ARG A 571 -15.73 13.83 8.47
N ASN A 572 -15.78 12.89 9.42
CA ASN A 572 -16.69 12.92 10.58
C ASN A 572 -18.17 13.11 10.17
N ILE A 573 -18.57 12.49 9.06
CA ILE A 573 -19.96 12.46 8.61
C ILE A 573 -20.62 11.21 9.19
N ASN A 574 -21.57 11.41 10.08
CA ASN A 574 -22.27 10.32 10.74
C ASN A 574 -23.27 9.63 9.80
N ILE A 575 -23.24 8.31 9.84
CA ILE A 575 -24.27 7.42 9.29
C ILE A 575 -24.93 6.75 10.50
N THR A 576 -26.24 6.92 10.63
CA THR A 576 -26.99 6.36 11.76
C THR A 576 -27.49 4.94 11.47
N LYS A 577 -27.74 4.16 12.51
CA LYS A 577 -28.36 2.84 12.41
C LYS A 577 -29.70 2.88 11.72
N MET A 578 -30.55 3.86 12.05
CA MET A 578 -31.84 4.07 11.38
C MET A 578 -31.67 4.29 9.88
N GLU A 579 -30.67 5.05 9.44
CA GLU A 579 -30.38 5.23 8.00
C GLU A 579 -29.96 3.93 7.33
N VAL A 580 -29.14 3.11 8.01
CA VAL A 580 -28.80 1.77 7.54
C VAL A 580 -30.08 0.93 7.44
N GLU A 581 -30.96 0.93 8.43
CA GLU A 581 -32.18 0.13 8.44
C GLU A 581 -33.13 0.47 7.29
N VAL A 582 -33.35 1.76 7.00
CA VAL A 582 -34.32 2.20 5.98
C VAL A 582 -33.77 2.29 4.56
N MET A 583 -32.44 2.27 4.34
CA MET A 583 -31.90 2.34 2.98
C MET A 583 -32.25 1.09 2.17
N THR A 584 -32.56 1.28 0.89
CA THR A 584 -32.87 0.20 -0.06
C THR A 584 -31.65 -0.32 -0.80
N GLU A 585 -30.60 0.50 -0.95
CA GLU A 585 -29.35 0.16 -1.60
C GLU A 585 -28.17 0.57 -0.71
N ASN A 586 -27.09 -0.21 -0.73
CA ASN A 586 -25.86 0.08 0.02
C ASN A 586 -25.05 1.20 -0.67
N PHE A 587 -25.62 2.39 -0.81
CA PHE A 587 -25.02 3.51 -1.53
C PHE A 587 -25.10 4.81 -0.74
N TRP A 588 -23.94 5.34 -0.35
CA TRP A 588 -23.80 6.44 0.60
C TRP A 588 -23.30 7.74 -0.03
N ASN A 589 -23.22 7.82 -1.36
CA ASN A 589 -22.69 9.02 -2.03
C ASN A 589 -23.46 10.30 -1.67
N TYR A 590 -24.77 10.21 -1.42
CA TYR A 590 -25.60 11.34 -1.04
C TYR A 590 -25.18 12.04 0.26
N LYS A 591 -24.47 11.34 1.16
CA LYS A 591 -23.89 11.91 2.40
C LYS A 591 -22.65 12.76 2.13
N LEU A 592 -22.03 12.60 0.98
CA LEU A 592 -20.68 13.11 0.67
C LEU A 592 -20.70 14.33 -0.24
N ILE A 593 -21.84 14.60 -0.89
CA ILE A 593 -22.13 15.73 -1.77
C ILE A 593 -22.34 17.02 -0.96
#